data_AF-A0A0K8QA01-F1
#
_entry.id   AF-A0A0K8QA01-F1
#
_cell.length_a   1.000
_cell.length_b   1.000
_cell.length_c   1.000
_cell.angle_alpha   90.00
_cell.angle_beta   90.00
_cell.angle_gamma   90.00
#
_symmetry.space_group_name_H-M   'P 1'
#
loop_
_entity.id
_entity.type
_entity.pdbx_description
1 polymer ?
#
loop_
_entity_poly.entity_id
_entity_poly.type
_entity_poly.pdbx_seq_one_letter_code
_entity_poly.pdbx_strand_id
1 'polypeptide(L)'
;MLGSGWAEAAELIGDTTATLSADEVPGFSAPSVEGHVGTIRSVLTKEGKRALVLGARTHYYEGKGVRSVVHGVRTAAAAGCSTLVLTNGCGGLNEDWAAGTPVLISDHINLTAASPLEGATFVDLTDLYSARIRGLAREVDPSLQEGVYAQFTGPHYETPAEVQYAKRIGANLVGMSTALEAIAGRHAGMEVFGISLVTNLAAG
;
A
#
# COMPACT_ATOMS: atom_id res chain seq x y z
N MET A 1 -2.97 4.26 -4.16
CA MET A 1 -3.98 3.48 -3.42
C MET A 1 -4.06 4.02 -2.00
N LEU A 2 -5.27 4.34 -1.55
CA LEU A 2 -5.48 4.86 -0.19
C LEU A 2 -5.74 3.71 0.78
N GLY A 3 -4.94 3.61 1.83
CA GLY A 3 -5.20 2.71 2.95
C GLY A 3 -5.97 3.40 4.07
N SER A 4 -6.24 2.63 5.13
CA SER A 4 -6.87 3.13 6.36
C SER A 4 -6.15 4.38 6.89
N GLY A 5 -6.89 5.45 7.16
CA GLY A 5 -6.35 6.73 7.65
C GLY A 5 -5.93 7.73 6.56
N TRP A 6 -5.97 7.36 5.27
CA TRP A 6 -5.48 8.22 4.16
C TRP A 6 -6.57 8.83 3.28
N ALA A 7 -7.86 8.59 3.58
CA ALA A 7 -8.96 9.01 2.70
C ALA A 7 -8.96 10.52 2.42
N GLU A 8 -8.80 11.34 3.46
CA GLU A 8 -8.82 12.81 3.33
C GLU A 8 -7.59 13.36 2.60
N ALA A 9 -6.46 12.64 2.62
CA ALA A 9 -5.25 13.07 1.92
C ALA A 9 -5.44 13.16 0.40
N ALA A 10 -6.39 12.40 -0.15
CA ALA A 10 -6.70 12.45 -1.57
C ALA A 10 -7.38 13.75 -2.03
N GLU A 11 -8.07 14.46 -1.12
CA GLU A 11 -8.69 15.74 -1.44
C GLU A 11 -7.66 16.86 -1.68
N LEU A 12 -6.41 16.65 -1.23
CA LEU A 12 -5.32 17.60 -1.38
C LEU A 12 -4.49 17.39 -2.65
N ILE A 13 -4.71 16.29 -3.39
CA ILE A 13 -3.93 15.93 -4.59
C ILE A 13 -4.22 16.89 -5.75
N GLY A 14 -5.47 17.33 -5.91
CA GLY A 14 -5.90 18.20 -6.99
C GLY A 14 -7.39 18.04 -7.31
N ASP A 15 -7.77 18.48 -8.50
CA ASP A 15 -9.18 18.53 -8.90
C ASP A 15 -9.66 17.17 -9.42
N THR A 16 -10.72 16.63 -8.82
CA THR A 16 -11.34 15.39 -9.32
C THR A 16 -12.11 15.67 -10.61
N THR A 17 -11.64 15.10 -11.72
CA THR A 17 -12.22 15.29 -13.05
C THR A 17 -13.19 14.19 -13.47
N ALA A 18 -13.10 13.01 -12.84
CA ALA A 18 -14.06 11.92 -13.00
C ALA A 18 -14.06 11.01 -11.77
N THR A 19 -15.22 10.43 -11.46
CA THR A 19 -15.42 9.44 -10.40
C THR A 19 -16.23 8.28 -10.98
N LEU A 20 -15.77 7.07 -10.74
CA LEU A 20 -16.46 5.82 -11.09
C LEU A 20 -16.75 5.03 -9.83
N SER A 21 -17.89 4.35 -9.79
CA SER A 21 -18.15 3.34 -8.77
C SER A 21 -17.33 2.09 -9.11
N ALA A 22 -16.66 1.50 -8.13
CA ALA A 22 -15.74 0.40 -8.38
C ALA A 22 -16.45 -0.84 -8.95
N ASP A 23 -17.69 -1.10 -8.53
CA ASP A 23 -18.52 -2.19 -9.03
C ASP A 23 -18.95 -2.06 -10.50
N GLU A 24 -18.81 -0.87 -11.10
CA GLU A 24 -19.02 -0.65 -12.54
C GLU A 24 -17.78 -0.99 -13.38
N VAL A 25 -16.63 -1.20 -12.74
CA VAL A 25 -15.36 -1.49 -13.43
C VAL A 25 -15.08 -3.00 -13.44
N PRO A 26 -14.84 -3.63 -14.61
CA PRO A 26 -14.61 -5.07 -14.69
C PRO A 26 -13.50 -5.57 -13.75
N GLY A 27 -13.80 -6.64 -13.00
CA GLY A 27 -12.88 -7.29 -12.07
C GLY A 27 -12.78 -6.65 -10.67
N PHE A 28 -13.40 -5.50 -10.46
CA PHE A 28 -13.62 -4.95 -9.12
C PHE A 28 -14.92 -5.49 -8.51
N SER A 29 -15.12 -5.23 -7.23
CA SER A 29 -16.33 -5.59 -6.49
C SER A 29 -16.71 -4.45 -5.57
N ALA A 30 -17.98 -4.41 -5.16
CA ALA A 30 -18.41 -3.50 -4.11
C ALA A 30 -17.56 -3.72 -2.85
N PRO A 31 -17.16 -2.64 -2.14
CA PRO A 31 -16.41 -2.76 -0.90
C PRO A 31 -17.23 -3.54 0.14
N SER A 32 -16.58 -4.51 0.79
CA SER A 32 -17.21 -5.34 1.83
C SER A 32 -16.89 -4.88 3.26
N VAL A 33 -16.10 -3.81 3.42
CA VAL A 33 -15.61 -3.31 4.71
C VAL A 33 -16.03 -1.85 4.90
N GLU A 34 -16.56 -1.55 6.08
CA GLU A 34 -16.94 -0.20 6.50
C GLU A 34 -15.71 0.73 6.51
N GLY A 35 -15.83 1.93 5.92
CA GLY A 35 -14.73 2.89 5.77
C GLY A 35 -13.96 2.82 4.45
N HIS A 36 -14.15 1.79 3.62
CA HIS A 36 -13.61 1.77 2.26
C HIS A 36 -14.54 2.49 1.28
N VAL A 37 -14.08 3.63 0.76
CA VAL A 37 -14.79 4.34 -0.32
C VAL A 37 -14.63 3.53 -1.60
N GLY A 38 -15.70 2.88 -2.05
CA GLY A 38 -15.74 2.05 -3.26
C GLY A 38 -15.63 2.81 -4.57
N THR A 39 -14.78 3.84 -4.66
CA THR A 39 -14.64 4.69 -5.84
C THR A 39 -13.26 4.59 -6.47
N ILE A 40 -13.24 4.88 -7.76
CA ILE A 40 -12.05 5.07 -8.58
C ILE A 40 -12.12 6.48 -9.14
N ARG A 41 -11.15 7.35 -8.81
CA ARG A 41 -11.18 8.76 -9.17
C ARG A 41 -10.01 9.12 -10.09
N SER A 42 -10.29 9.94 -11.10
CA SER A 42 -9.27 10.57 -11.95
C SER A 42 -9.06 12.01 -11.48
N VAL A 43 -7.90 12.26 -10.88
CA VAL A 43 -7.54 13.57 -10.30
C VAL A 43 -6.51 14.27 -11.17
N LEU A 44 -6.76 15.53 -11.50
CA LEU A 44 -5.82 16.40 -12.18
C LEU A 44 -4.99 17.15 -11.13
N THR A 45 -3.68 16.91 -11.10
CA THR A 45 -2.78 17.62 -10.20
C THR A 45 -2.58 19.06 -10.66
N LYS A 46 -2.10 19.92 -9.76
CA LYS A 46 -1.83 21.34 -10.04
C LYS A 46 -0.81 21.54 -11.17
N GLU A 47 0.08 20.57 -11.36
CA GLU A 47 1.12 20.51 -12.38
C GLU A 47 0.63 19.86 -13.69
N GLY A 48 -0.68 19.58 -13.81
CA GLY A 48 -1.30 19.04 -15.01
C GLY A 48 -1.09 17.53 -15.23
N LYS A 49 -0.65 16.78 -14.21
CA LYS A 49 -0.57 15.31 -14.27
C LYS A 49 -1.90 14.69 -13.91
N ARG A 50 -2.14 13.45 -14.36
CA ARG A 50 -3.32 12.66 -13.96
C ARG A 50 -2.92 11.61 -12.95
N ALA A 51 -3.59 11.61 -11.80
CA ALA A 51 -3.47 10.60 -10.76
C ALA A 51 -4.73 9.74 -10.71
N LEU A 52 -4.56 8.42 -10.73
CA LEU A 52 -5.65 7.48 -10.49
C LEU A 52 -5.70 7.17 -8.98
N VAL A 53 -6.74 7.64 -8.31
CA VAL A 53 -6.95 7.40 -6.89
C VAL A 53 -7.90 6.23 -6.73
N LEU A 54 -7.36 5.11 -6.24
CA LEU A 54 -8.10 3.90 -5.94
C LEU A 54 -8.48 3.91 -4.45
N GLY A 55 -9.77 4.14 -4.16
CA GLY A 55 -10.36 3.99 -2.83
C GLY A 55 -10.83 2.56 -2.57
N ALA A 56 -11.29 1.86 -3.61
CA ALA A 56 -11.64 0.45 -3.54
C ALA A 56 -10.39 -0.41 -3.43
N ARG A 57 -10.25 -1.12 -2.30
CA ARG A 57 -9.20 -2.10 -2.06
C ARG A 57 -9.82 -3.41 -1.60
N THR A 58 -9.19 -4.51 -1.97
CA THR A 58 -9.52 -5.85 -1.48
C THR A 58 -8.30 -6.37 -0.74
N HIS A 59 -8.48 -6.75 0.51
CA HIS A 59 -7.43 -7.35 1.31
C HIS A 59 -7.38 -8.86 1.13
N TYR A 60 -6.23 -9.45 1.44
CA TYR A 60 -6.04 -10.89 1.29
C TYR A 60 -6.95 -11.69 2.25
N TYR A 61 -7.17 -11.20 3.47
CA TYR A 61 -8.08 -11.81 4.44
C TYR A 61 -9.56 -11.85 4.01
N GLU A 62 -9.96 -11.13 2.95
CA GLU A 62 -11.34 -11.18 2.43
C GLU A 62 -11.62 -12.46 1.64
N GLY A 63 -10.61 -13.32 1.40
CA GLY A 63 -10.81 -14.64 0.80
C GLY A 63 -11.17 -14.63 -0.69
N LYS A 64 -11.05 -13.48 -1.38
CA LYS A 64 -11.34 -13.34 -2.82
C LYS A 64 -10.17 -13.75 -3.73
N GLY A 65 -9.07 -14.23 -3.15
CA GLY A 65 -7.85 -14.64 -3.86
C GLY A 65 -6.93 -13.46 -4.20
N VAL A 66 -5.66 -13.78 -4.46
CA VAL A 66 -4.60 -12.76 -4.66
C VAL A 66 -4.81 -11.91 -5.91
N ARG A 67 -5.46 -12.47 -6.95
CA ARG A 67 -5.79 -11.74 -8.17
C ARG A 67 -6.69 -10.52 -7.90
N SER A 68 -7.66 -10.65 -7.00
CA SER A 68 -8.54 -9.54 -6.61
C SER A 68 -7.79 -8.48 -5.80
N VAL A 69 -6.85 -8.88 -4.93
CA VAL A 69 -6.01 -7.96 -4.14
C VAL A 69 -5.22 -7.02 -5.05
N VAL A 70 -4.61 -7.57 -6.11
CA VAL A 70 -3.71 -6.81 -6.99
C VAL A 70 -4.37 -6.29 -8.26
N HIS A 71 -5.68 -6.55 -8.44
CA HIS A 71 -6.40 -6.14 -9.66
C HIS A 71 -6.31 -4.63 -9.87
N GLY A 72 -6.53 -3.84 -8.82
CA GLY A 72 -6.41 -2.39 -8.90
C GLY A 72 -5.04 -1.90 -9.35
N VAL A 73 -3.95 -2.57 -8.93
CA VAL A 73 -2.59 -2.24 -9.39
C VAL A 73 -2.47 -2.48 -10.88
N ARG A 74 -2.90 -3.66 -11.35
CA ARG A 74 -2.79 -4.06 -12.76
C ARG A 74 -3.69 -3.20 -13.65
N THR A 75 -4.87 -2.82 -13.19
CA THR A 75 -5.73 -1.85 -13.87
C THR A 75 -5.05 -0.49 -13.99
N ALA A 76 -4.43 0.02 -12.91
CA ALA A 76 -3.71 1.29 -12.96
C ALA A 76 -2.53 1.23 -13.96
N ALA A 77 -1.75 0.15 -13.95
CA ALA A 77 -0.68 -0.06 -14.91
C ALA A 77 -1.20 -0.09 -16.36
N ALA A 78 -2.28 -0.84 -16.62
CA ALA A 78 -2.91 -0.92 -17.93
C ALA A 78 -3.53 0.40 -18.40
N ALA A 79 -3.93 1.27 -17.46
CA ALA A 79 -4.39 2.63 -17.74
C ALA A 79 -3.24 3.63 -18.00
N GLY A 80 -1.98 3.17 -17.96
CA GLY A 80 -0.80 3.96 -18.28
C GLY A 80 -0.11 4.61 -17.08
N CYS A 81 -0.49 4.26 -15.84
CA CYS A 81 0.25 4.71 -14.66
C CYS A 81 1.64 4.06 -14.63
N SER A 82 2.69 4.87 -14.54
CA SER A 82 4.09 4.41 -14.40
C SER A 82 4.61 4.44 -12.96
N THR A 83 3.88 5.10 -12.05
CA THR A 83 4.25 5.23 -10.63
C THR A 83 3.10 4.75 -9.76
N LEU A 84 3.40 3.91 -8.78
CA LEU A 84 2.44 3.36 -7.82
C LEU A 84 2.74 3.89 -6.42
N VAL A 85 1.82 4.70 -5.89
CA VAL A 85 1.85 5.15 -4.48
C VAL A 85 0.96 4.24 -3.65
N LEU A 86 1.55 3.45 -2.76
CA LEU A 86 0.86 2.58 -1.81
C LEU A 86 0.88 3.21 -0.43
N THR A 87 -0.31 3.37 0.16
CA THR A 87 -0.47 3.85 1.52
C THR A 87 -1.17 2.79 2.38
N ASN A 88 -0.85 2.73 3.67
CA ASN A 88 -1.53 1.87 4.63
C ASN A 88 -1.50 2.46 6.04
N GLY A 89 -2.41 1.99 6.89
CA GLY A 89 -2.27 2.10 8.34
C GLY A 89 -1.58 0.84 8.88
N CYS A 90 -0.76 0.99 9.91
CA CYS A 90 0.08 -0.08 10.43
C CYS A 90 0.35 0.05 11.94
N GLY A 91 0.77 -1.06 12.55
CA GLY A 91 1.37 -1.07 13.88
C GLY A 91 2.86 -0.73 13.82
N GLY A 92 3.31 0.18 14.68
CA GLY A 92 4.73 0.54 14.83
C GLY A 92 5.46 -0.37 15.83
N LEU A 93 6.65 -0.86 15.47
CA LEU A 93 7.53 -1.68 16.35
C LEU A 93 8.73 -0.88 16.88
N ASN A 94 8.92 0.33 16.35
CA ASN A 94 9.82 1.33 16.89
C ASN A 94 9.05 2.23 17.86
N GLU A 95 9.50 2.26 19.11
CA GLU A 95 8.86 3.03 20.19
C GLU A 95 8.97 4.56 19.97
N ASP A 96 9.94 5.00 19.17
CA ASP A 96 10.10 6.41 18.80
C ASP A 96 9.01 6.89 17.80
N TRP A 97 8.28 5.97 17.18
CA TRP A 97 7.22 6.30 16.21
C TRP A 97 5.85 6.28 16.87
N ALA A 98 5.43 7.45 17.35
CA ALA A 98 4.10 7.62 17.92
C ALA A 98 2.98 7.43 16.88
N ALA A 99 1.75 7.24 17.37
CA ALA A 99 0.58 7.25 16.49
C ALA A 99 0.50 8.59 15.73
N GLY A 100 0.24 8.51 14.42
CA GLY A 100 0.25 9.64 13.49
C GLY A 100 1.57 9.81 12.74
N THR A 101 2.65 9.11 13.11
CA THR A 101 3.94 9.22 12.41
C THR A 101 3.87 8.57 11.02
N PRO A 102 4.16 9.32 9.94
CA PRO A 102 4.36 8.75 8.61
C PRO A 102 5.77 8.14 8.50
N VAL A 103 5.86 6.94 7.92
CA VAL A 103 7.12 6.22 7.74
C VAL A 103 7.20 5.71 6.31
N LEU A 104 8.30 6.01 5.62
CA LEU A 104 8.57 5.49 4.28
C LEU A 104 8.89 4.00 4.36
N ILE A 105 8.33 3.21 3.45
CA ILE A 105 8.66 1.80 3.35
C ILE A 105 9.94 1.67 2.53
N SER A 106 11.04 1.26 3.17
CA SER A 106 12.33 1.02 2.49
C SER A 106 12.40 -0.36 1.86
N ASP A 107 11.78 -1.35 2.51
CA ASP A 107 11.65 -2.73 2.04
C ASP A 107 10.45 -3.41 2.71
N HIS A 108 10.14 -4.64 2.33
CA HIS A 108 9.12 -5.44 3.00
C HIS A 108 9.54 -6.87 3.33
N ILE A 109 8.76 -7.48 4.24
CA ILE A 109 8.76 -8.90 4.50
C ILE A 109 7.35 -9.42 4.19
N ASN A 110 7.23 -10.25 3.17
CA ASN A 110 5.95 -10.88 2.85
C ASN A 110 5.77 -12.16 3.68
N LEU A 111 5.00 -12.09 4.77
CA LEU A 111 4.68 -13.23 5.64
C LEU A 111 3.34 -13.90 5.29
N THR A 112 2.74 -13.54 4.15
CA THR A 112 1.45 -14.13 3.72
C THR A 112 1.58 -15.55 3.17
N ALA A 113 2.81 -15.99 2.87
CA ALA A 113 3.12 -17.19 2.09
C ALA A 113 2.43 -17.24 0.71
N ALA A 114 1.95 -16.10 0.20
CA ALA A 114 1.31 -15.96 -1.10
C ALA A 114 2.16 -15.07 -2.02
N SER A 115 1.96 -15.25 -3.33
CA SER A 115 2.50 -14.39 -4.38
C SER A 115 1.38 -13.99 -5.34
N PRO A 116 1.36 -12.74 -5.84
CA PRO A 116 0.44 -12.35 -6.90
C PRO A 116 0.85 -12.85 -8.29
N LEU A 117 2.03 -13.47 -8.40
CA LEU A 117 2.60 -13.97 -9.65
C LEU A 117 2.30 -15.46 -9.78
N GLU A 118 1.79 -15.83 -10.94
CA GLU A 118 1.52 -17.21 -11.31
C GLU A 118 2.51 -17.65 -12.40
N GLY A 119 2.91 -18.92 -12.40
CA GLY A 119 3.88 -19.46 -13.36
C GLY A 119 5.35 -19.10 -13.05
N ALA A 120 6.24 -19.39 -14.01
CA ALA A 120 7.69 -19.18 -13.90
C ALA A 120 8.06 -17.69 -14.13
N THR A 121 7.49 -16.82 -13.31
CA THR A 121 7.61 -15.37 -13.43
C THR A 121 8.65 -14.86 -12.43
N PHE A 122 9.90 -14.73 -12.87
CA PHE A 122 11.02 -14.30 -12.03
C PHE A 122 11.15 -12.77 -12.08
N VAL A 123 10.77 -12.12 -10.98
CA VAL A 123 10.82 -10.66 -10.84
C VAL A 123 11.84 -10.29 -9.78
N ASP A 124 12.76 -9.40 -10.14
CA ASP A 124 13.70 -8.80 -9.18
C ASP A 124 12.99 -7.74 -8.31
N LEU A 125 13.17 -7.87 -6.99
CA LEU A 125 12.60 -7.01 -5.97
C LEU A 125 13.68 -6.22 -5.20
N THR A 126 14.95 -6.23 -5.65
CA THR A 126 16.08 -5.61 -4.93
C THR A 126 15.87 -4.13 -4.57
N ASP A 127 15.28 -3.34 -5.46
CA ASP A 127 14.85 -1.96 -5.19
C ASP A 127 13.35 -1.84 -5.50
N LEU A 128 12.55 -2.70 -4.84
CA LEU A 128 11.11 -2.72 -5.00
C LEU A 128 10.51 -1.35 -4.67
N TYR A 129 10.88 -0.79 -3.51
CA TYR A 129 10.48 0.55 -3.09
C TYR A 129 11.55 1.57 -3.50
N SER A 130 11.29 2.24 -4.63
CA SER A 130 12.27 3.07 -5.33
C SER A 130 13.01 4.05 -4.42
N ALA A 131 14.33 3.86 -4.31
CA ALA A 131 15.20 4.80 -3.63
C ALA A 131 15.09 6.23 -4.18
N ARG A 132 14.81 6.36 -5.48
CA ARG A 132 14.63 7.66 -6.15
C ARG A 132 13.40 8.40 -5.61
N ILE A 133 12.23 7.73 -5.54
CA ILE A 133 11.01 8.38 -5.03
C ILE A 133 11.12 8.64 -3.53
N ARG A 134 11.74 7.74 -2.75
CA ARG A 134 12.04 8.00 -1.32
C ARG A 134 12.95 9.22 -1.13
N GLY A 135 13.93 9.41 -2.02
CA GLY A 135 14.75 10.63 -2.06
C GLY A 135 13.90 11.89 -2.27
N LEU A 136 13.00 11.89 -3.25
CA LEU A 136 12.08 13.01 -3.49
C LEU A 136 11.14 13.28 -2.30
N ALA A 137 10.64 12.24 -1.64
CA ALA A 137 9.81 12.39 -0.45
C ALA A 137 10.56 13.14 0.67
N ARG A 138 11.87 12.86 0.84
CA ARG A 138 12.72 13.57 1.80
C ARG A 138 13.07 15.00 1.40
N GLU A 139 13.01 15.35 0.12
CA GLU A 139 13.10 16.76 -0.29
C GLU A 139 11.87 17.55 0.15
N VAL A 140 10.69 16.89 0.20
CA VAL A 140 9.44 17.49 0.70
C VAL A 140 9.45 17.57 2.23
N ASP A 141 9.84 16.48 2.90
CA ASP A 141 9.96 16.43 4.36
C ASP A 141 11.24 15.66 4.77
N PRO A 142 12.31 16.38 5.14
CA PRO A 142 13.57 15.76 5.55
C PRO A 142 13.49 14.93 6.84
N SER A 143 12.42 15.06 7.62
CA SER A 143 12.23 14.31 8.87
C SER A 143 11.69 12.89 8.65
N LEU A 144 11.22 12.57 7.44
CA LEU A 144 10.66 11.27 7.11
C LEU A 144 11.70 10.16 7.32
N GLN A 145 11.37 9.26 8.24
CA GLN A 145 12.15 8.06 8.52
C GLN A 145 11.72 6.90 7.62
N GLU A 146 12.58 5.89 7.51
CA GLU A 146 12.30 4.68 6.73
C GLU A 146 12.24 3.44 7.63
N GLY A 147 11.46 2.45 7.21
CA GLY A 147 11.37 1.17 7.90
C GLY A 147 10.96 0.02 6.99
N VAL A 148 11.25 -1.19 7.45
CA VAL A 148 10.84 -2.44 6.80
C VAL A 148 9.42 -2.80 7.24
N TYR A 149 8.53 -3.01 6.27
CA TYR A 149 7.12 -3.35 6.51
C TYR A 149 6.89 -4.86 6.40
N ALA A 150 6.35 -5.50 7.44
CA ALA A 150 5.94 -6.90 7.40
C ALA A 150 4.43 -7.03 7.12
N GLN A 151 4.09 -7.70 6.01
CA GLN A 151 2.70 -8.05 5.71
C GLN A 151 2.34 -9.41 6.31
N PHE A 152 1.44 -9.42 7.30
CA PHE A 152 0.72 -10.60 7.76
C PHE A 152 -0.57 -10.82 6.94
N THR A 153 -1.21 -11.99 7.10
CA THR A 153 -2.47 -12.28 6.41
C THR A 153 -3.65 -11.48 6.94
N GLY A 154 -3.71 -11.24 8.25
CA GLY A 154 -4.90 -10.73 8.94
C GLY A 154 -6.04 -11.76 9.00
N PRO A 155 -7.26 -11.39 9.46
CA PRO A 155 -7.64 -10.04 9.93
C PRO A 155 -7.41 -9.84 11.45
N HIS A 156 -7.04 -10.90 12.18
CA HIS A 156 -6.67 -10.74 13.59
C HIS A 156 -5.36 -9.97 13.69
N TYR A 157 -5.24 -9.11 14.70
CA TYR A 157 -3.98 -8.46 15.04
C TYR A 157 -2.98 -9.47 15.61
N GLU A 158 -1.72 -9.11 15.55
CA GLU A 158 -0.62 -9.92 16.06
C GLU A 158 -0.68 -10.04 17.59
N THR A 159 -0.29 -11.19 18.12
CA THR A 159 0.03 -11.34 19.54
C THR A 159 1.36 -10.64 19.87
N PRO A 160 1.63 -10.30 21.13
CA PRO A 160 2.94 -9.76 21.54
C PRO A 160 4.13 -10.63 21.12
N ALA A 161 3.97 -11.96 21.14
CA ALA A 161 5.02 -12.87 20.69
C ALA A 161 5.28 -12.77 19.19
N GLU A 162 4.23 -12.62 18.37
CA GLU A 162 4.36 -12.41 16.93
C GLU A 162 4.96 -11.03 16.59
N VAL A 163 4.66 -10.01 17.38
CA VAL A 163 5.31 -8.69 17.27
C VAL A 163 6.81 -8.80 17.56
N GLN A 164 7.20 -9.51 18.63
CA GLN A 164 8.61 -9.77 18.94
C GLN A 164 9.29 -10.60 17.85
N TYR A 165 8.57 -11.56 17.26
CA TYR A 165 9.05 -12.32 16.09
C TYR A 165 9.31 -11.38 14.90
N ALA A 166 8.33 -10.54 14.53
CA ALA A 166 8.46 -9.58 13.43
C ALA A 166 9.66 -8.63 13.65
N LYS A 167 9.83 -8.11 14.87
CA LYS A 167 10.98 -7.28 15.26
C LYS A 167 12.31 -8.01 15.04
N ARG A 168 12.39 -9.27 15.47
CA ARG A 168 13.63 -10.08 15.37
C ARG A 168 14.02 -10.43 13.95
N ILE A 169 13.06 -10.54 13.04
CA ILE A 169 13.33 -10.77 11.61
C ILE A 169 13.56 -9.47 10.83
N GLY A 170 13.59 -8.32 11.51
CA GLY A 170 13.97 -7.04 10.92
C GLY A 170 12.82 -6.12 10.53
N ALA A 171 11.57 -6.44 10.89
CA ALA A 171 10.45 -5.53 10.64
C ALA A 171 10.46 -4.34 11.61
N ASN A 172 10.09 -3.17 11.11
CA ASN A 172 9.82 -1.98 11.91
C ASN A 172 8.31 -1.63 11.97
N LEU A 173 7.55 -2.14 11.01
CA LEU A 173 6.11 -1.91 10.86
C LEU A 173 5.42 -3.25 10.56
N VAL A 174 4.19 -3.44 11.04
CA VAL A 174 3.35 -4.60 10.72
C VAL A 174 1.99 -4.17 10.19
N GLY A 175 1.46 -4.91 9.23
CA GLY A 175 0.09 -4.74 8.78
C GLY A 175 -0.35 -5.83 7.82
N MET A 176 -1.48 -5.62 7.14
CA MET A 176 -2.22 -6.69 6.46
C MET A 176 -2.40 -6.46 4.95
N SER A 177 -1.59 -5.59 4.33
CA SER A 177 -1.70 -5.24 2.90
C SER A 177 -0.34 -4.89 2.28
N THR A 178 -0.34 -4.31 1.08
CA THR A 178 0.79 -3.60 0.46
C THR A 178 1.87 -4.48 -0.17
N ALA A 179 2.38 -5.53 0.47
CA ALA A 179 3.49 -6.31 -0.10
C ALA A 179 3.07 -7.03 -1.39
N LEU A 180 1.87 -7.64 -1.41
CA LEU A 180 1.32 -8.27 -2.61
C LEU A 180 1.08 -7.24 -3.74
N GLU A 181 0.53 -6.06 -3.42
CA GLU A 181 0.34 -4.97 -4.38
C GLU A 181 1.67 -4.44 -4.94
N ALA A 182 2.69 -4.30 -4.09
CA ALA A 182 4.02 -3.83 -4.49
C ALA A 182 4.68 -4.80 -5.48
N ILE A 183 4.66 -6.11 -5.19
CA ILE A 183 5.19 -7.14 -6.11
C ILE A 183 4.48 -7.06 -7.47
N ALA A 184 3.15 -6.93 -7.47
CA ALA A 184 2.38 -6.80 -8.72
C ALA A 184 2.70 -5.51 -9.48
N GLY A 185 2.92 -4.40 -8.79
CA GLY A 185 3.31 -3.12 -9.37
C GLY A 185 4.68 -3.20 -10.05
N ARG A 186 5.66 -3.79 -9.36
CA ARG A 186 7.01 -4.02 -9.91
C ARG A 186 6.98 -4.94 -11.13
N HIS A 187 6.23 -6.03 -11.05
CA HIS A 187 6.01 -6.93 -12.19
C HIS A 187 5.37 -6.20 -13.38
N ALA A 188 4.46 -5.27 -13.13
CA ALA A 188 3.84 -4.45 -14.16
C ALA A 188 4.73 -3.30 -14.70
N GLY A 189 5.99 -3.21 -14.27
CA GLY A 189 6.94 -2.19 -14.71
C GLY A 189 6.73 -0.81 -14.06
N MET A 190 5.94 -0.73 -12.98
CA MET A 190 5.74 0.51 -12.25
C MET A 190 6.87 0.75 -11.25
N GLU A 191 7.21 2.02 -11.06
CA GLU A 191 8.05 2.44 -9.93
C GLU A 191 7.19 2.56 -8.68
N VAL A 192 7.52 1.82 -7.63
CA VAL A 192 6.68 1.72 -6.41
C VAL A 192 7.23 2.63 -5.31
N PHE A 193 6.33 3.34 -4.66
CA PHE A 193 6.57 4.11 -3.45
C PHE A 193 5.58 3.66 -2.37
N GLY A 194 6.09 3.41 -1.17
CA GLY A 194 5.31 2.97 -0.03
C GLY A 194 5.44 3.95 1.12
N ILE A 195 4.32 4.32 1.73
CA ILE A 195 4.29 5.11 2.96
C ILE A 195 3.22 4.56 3.90
N SER A 196 3.66 4.25 5.12
CA SER A 196 2.81 3.76 6.18
C SER A 196 2.50 4.89 7.15
N LEU A 197 1.28 4.89 7.68
CA LEU A 197 0.90 5.70 8.83
C LEU A 197 0.89 4.79 10.06
N VAL A 198 1.71 5.09 11.06
CA VAL A 198 1.65 4.38 12.34
C VAL A 198 0.33 4.78 13.01
N THR A 199 -0.64 3.86 13.06
CA THR A 199 -1.95 4.13 13.68
C THR A 199 -1.91 3.89 15.19
N ASN A 200 -1.02 3.00 15.60
CA ASN A 200 -0.80 2.59 16.98
C ASN A 200 0.57 1.90 17.09
N LEU A 201 1.10 1.80 18.30
CA LEU A 201 2.15 0.83 18.57
C LEU A 201 1.58 -0.58 18.43
N ALA A 202 2.39 -1.52 17.94
CA ALA A 202 2.01 -2.92 17.82
C ALA A 202 1.68 -3.53 19.20
N ALA A 203 1.05 -4.71 19.21
CA ALA A 203 0.62 -5.34 20.47
C ALA A 203 1.80 -5.73 21.38
N GLY A 204 1.70 -5.33 22.65
CA GLY A 204 2.69 -5.63 23.71
C GLY A 204 4.01 -4.89 23.50
#